data_AF-A0A7S1WQN0-F1
#
_entry.id   AF-A0A7S1WQN0-F1
#
_cell.length_a   1.000
_cell.length_b   1.000
_cell.length_c   1.000
_cell.angle_alpha   90.00
_cell.angle_beta   90.00
_cell.angle_gamma   90.00
#
_symmetry.space_group_name_H-M   'P 1'
#
loop_
_entity.id
_entity.type
_entity.pdbx_description
1 polymer ?
#
loop_
_entity_poly.entity_id
_entity_poly.type
_entity_poly.pdbx_seq_one_letter_code
_entity_poly.pdbx_strand_id
1 'polypeptide(L)'
;RKLRSGIVSEVWLQLGADLGQLREGLDFLAQLSGIRLYGSVFLPTKALLAKQRARPWAGVYLSDEYLGSIEGAERITRQILDTYAGFGVTPLLESQVEDAEALASLLALFRSARGPRIVQLVEEELADSTQKHDR
;
A
#
# COMPACT_ATOMS: atom_id res chain seq x y z
N ARG A 1 -13.62 -16.63 -9.30
CA ARG A 1 -14.55 -17.48 -8.51
C ARG A 1 -15.05 -16.79 -7.24
N LYS A 2 -14.16 -16.22 -6.40
CA LYS A 2 -14.55 -15.53 -5.15
C LYS A 2 -15.48 -14.31 -5.37
N LEU A 3 -15.11 -13.39 -6.26
CA LEU A 3 -15.89 -12.15 -6.50
C LEU A 3 -17.31 -12.41 -7.04
N ARG A 4 -17.49 -13.49 -7.81
CA ARG A 4 -18.81 -13.87 -8.37
C ARG A 4 -19.79 -14.40 -7.33
N SER A 5 -19.37 -14.73 -6.12
CA SER A 5 -20.29 -15.20 -5.09
C SER A 5 -21.12 -14.07 -4.46
N GLY A 6 -20.77 -12.81 -4.69
CA GLY A 6 -21.42 -11.65 -4.06
C GLY A 6 -21.12 -11.49 -2.56
N ILE A 7 -20.29 -12.38 -1.99
CA ILE A 7 -19.94 -12.36 -0.55
C ILE A 7 -18.78 -11.38 -0.28
N VAL A 8 -17.93 -11.14 -1.28
CA VAL A 8 -16.74 -10.30 -1.11
C VAL A 8 -17.15 -8.84 -1.09
N SER A 9 -17.02 -8.21 0.08
CA SER A 9 -17.22 -6.77 0.29
C SER A 9 -15.94 -5.95 0.15
N GLU A 10 -14.77 -6.60 0.23
CA GLU A 10 -13.47 -5.93 0.26
C GLU A 10 -12.39 -6.73 -0.49
N VAL A 11 -11.49 -6.01 -1.16
CA VAL A 11 -10.31 -6.58 -1.82
C VAL A 11 -9.08 -5.82 -1.36
N TRP A 12 -8.07 -6.59 -0.94
CA TRP A 12 -6.80 -6.08 -0.45
C TRP A 12 -5.74 -6.45 -1.47
N LEU A 13 -5.19 -5.43 -2.13
CA LEU A 13 -4.21 -5.57 -3.19
C LEU A 13 -2.82 -5.66 -2.60
N GLN A 14 -2.12 -6.74 -2.95
CA GLN A 14 -0.71 -6.87 -2.65
C GLN A 14 0.08 -5.80 -3.43
N LEU A 15 1.14 -5.30 -2.81
CA LEU A 15 2.06 -4.35 -3.44
C LEU A 15 2.66 -4.91 -4.74
N GLY A 16 2.82 -4.03 -5.74
CA GLY A 16 3.64 -4.28 -6.92
C GLY A 16 4.04 -2.97 -7.62
N ALA A 17 5.22 -2.95 -8.24
CA ALA A 17 5.76 -1.80 -8.98
C ALA A 17 5.49 -1.85 -10.50
N ASP A 18 4.74 -2.85 -10.98
CA ASP A 18 4.27 -2.88 -12.36
C ASP A 18 2.97 -2.08 -12.47
N LEU A 19 3.10 -0.83 -12.90
CA LEU A 19 1.97 0.09 -13.05
C LEU A 19 0.98 -0.37 -14.13
N GLY A 20 1.44 -1.11 -15.14
CA GLY A 20 0.59 -1.63 -16.21
C GLY A 20 -0.34 -2.71 -15.66
N GLN A 21 0.24 -3.73 -15.03
CA GLN A 21 -0.53 -4.81 -14.41
C GLN A 21 -1.42 -4.30 -13.28
N LEU A 22 -0.96 -3.33 -12.49
CA LEU A 22 -1.78 -2.71 -11.46
C LEU A 22 -3.03 -2.06 -12.06
N ARG A 23 -2.86 -1.27 -13.12
CA ARG A 23 -3.97 -0.59 -13.78
C ARG A 23 -4.95 -1.59 -14.40
N GLU A 24 -4.46 -2.60 -15.10
CA GLU A 24 -5.31 -3.66 -15.67
C GLU A 24 -6.12 -4.39 -14.60
N GLY A 25 -5.50 -4.70 -13.46
CA GLY A 25 -6.18 -5.31 -12.32
C GLY A 25 -7.26 -4.41 -11.72
N LEU A 26 -6.98 -3.11 -11.60
CA LEU A 26 -7.96 -2.13 -11.11
C LEU A 26 -9.09 -1.88 -12.09
N ASP A 27 -8.82 -1.84 -13.39
CA ASP A 27 -9.84 -1.74 -14.44
C ASP A 27 -10.81 -2.93 -14.37
N PHE A 28 -10.29 -4.14 -14.16
CA PHE A 28 -11.12 -5.33 -13.93
C PHE A 28 -11.99 -5.20 -12.67
N LEU A 29 -11.42 -4.72 -11.56
CA LEU A 29 -12.15 -4.55 -10.30
C LEU A 29 -13.18 -3.44 -10.36
N ALA A 30 -12.95 -2.38 -11.12
CA ALA A 30 -13.88 -1.26 -11.31
C ALA A 30 -15.19 -1.67 -12.00
N GLN A 31 -15.18 -2.79 -12.74
CA GLN A 31 -16.39 -3.38 -13.32
C GLN A 31 -17.31 -4.01 -12.26
N LEU A 32 -16.84 -4.14 -11.02
CA LEU A 32 -17.58 -4.74 -9.92
C LEU A 32 -18.10 -3.65 -8.99
N SER A 33 -19.41 -3.61 -8.76
CA SER A 33 -20.04 -2.64 -7.87
C SER A 33 -20.02 -3.09 -6.41
N GLY A 34 -19.85 -2.15 -5.48
CA GLY A 34 -20.07 -2.39 -4.04
C GLY A 34 -18.88 -3.02 -3.30
N ILE A 35 -17.70 -3.08 -3.91
CA ILE A 35 -16.48 -3.61 -3.30
C ILE A 35 -15.58 -2.46 -2.87
N ARG A 36 -15.09 -2.49 -1.62
CA ARG A 36 -14.03 -1.59 -1.16
C ARG A 36 -12.67 -2.11 -1.56
N LEU A 37 -11.82 -1.21 -2.06
CA LEU A 37 -10.47 -1.56 -2.48
C LEU A 37 -9.47 -0.96 -1.51
N TYR A 38 -8.54 -1.79 -1.06
CA TYR A 38 -7.39 -1.40 -0.25
C TYR A 38 -6.11 -1.81 -0.99
N GLY A 39 -5.07 -1.00 -0.93
CA GLY A 39 -3.83 -1.27 -1.65
C GLY A 39 -2.59 -1.00 -0.83
N SER A 40 -1.77 -2.03 -0.65
CA SER A 40 -0.53 -1.93 0.11
C SER A 40 0.49 -1.02 -0.59
N VAL A 41 1.14 -0.17 0.20
CA VAL A 41 2.28 0.68 -0.16
C VAL A 41 3.35 0.59 0.93
N PHE A 42 4.60 0.86 0.55
CA PHE A 42 5.67 1.06 1.51
C PHE A 42 6.10 2.51 1.56
N LEU A 43 6.59 2.94 2.72
CA LEU A 43 7.47 4.09 2.86
C LEU A 43 8.88 3.67 2.39
N PRO A 44 9.40 4.23 1.29
CA PRO A 44 10.73 3.86 0.82
C PRO A 44 11.82 4.27 1.81
N THR A 45 12.58 3.30 2.29
CA THR A 45 13.77 3.54 3.12
C THR A 45 14.94 2.72 2.61
N LYS A 46 16.17 3.14 2.93
CA LYS A 46 17.39 2.38 2.55
C LYS A 46 17.34 0.93 3.09
N ALA A 47 16.88 0.77 4.33
CA ALA A 47 16.76 -0.53 4.98
C ALA A 47 15.74 -1.43 4.27
N LEU A 48 14.57 -0.89 3.93
CA LEU A 48 13.55 -1.62 3.19
C LEU A 48 14.04 -2.05 1.81
N LEU A 49 14.64 -1.13 1.05
CA LEU A 49 15.16 -1.45 -0.28
C LEU A 49 16.26 -2.52 -0.22
N ALA A 50 17.18 -2.42 0.74
CA ALA A 50 18.21 -3.44 0.94
C ALA A 50 17.59 -4.82 1.27
N LYS A 51 16.57 -4.86 2.13
CA LYS A 51 15.84 -6.09 2.47
C LYS A 51 15.16 -6.70 1.23
N GLN A 52 14.46 -5.88 0.45
CA GLN A 52 13.76 -6.36 -0.74
C GLN A 52 14.72 -6.82 -1.85
N ARG A 53 15.91 -6.23 -1.99
CA ARG A 53 16.95 -6.73 -2.91
C ARG A 53 17.50 -8.08 -2.45
N ALA A 54 17.77 -8.23 -1.16
CA ALA A 54 18.38 -9.45 -0.62
C ALA A 54 17.39 -10.62 -0.54
N ARG A 55 16.13 -10.33 -0.19
CA ARG A 55 15.05 -11.31 -0.04
C ARG A 55 13.72 -10.69 -0.52
N PRO A 56 13.48 -10.69 -1.84
CA PRO A 56 12.21 -10.24 -2.38
C PRO A 56 11.05 -11.02 -1.77
N TRP A 57 9.93 -10.35 -1.50
CA TRP A 57 8.72 -11.04 -1.05
C TRP A 57 8.17 -11.90 -2.20
N ALA A 58 7.79 -13.14 -1.87
CA ALA A 58 7.26 -14.06 -2.87
C ALA A 58 6.02 -13.47 -3.54
N GLY A 59 6.05 -13.34 -4.87
CA GLY A 59 4.95 -12.79 -5.66
C GLY A 59 4.85 -11.27 -5.66
N VAL A 60 5.76 -10.53 -5.02
CA VAL A 60 5.86 -9.07 -5.15
C VAL A 60 6.89 -8.74 -6.23
N TYR A 61 6.45 -8.04 -7.27
CA TYR A 61 7.35 -7.50 -8.27
C TYR A 61 7.73 -6.06 -7.91
N LEU A 62 9.04 -5.79 -7.79
CA LEU A 62 9.60 -4.45 -7.69
C LEU A 62 10.58 -4.25 -8.85
N SER A 63 10.45 -3.16 -9.59
CA SER A 63 11.32 -2.87 -10.73
C SER A 63 12.74 -2.53 -10.26
N ASP A 64 13.73 -2.66 -11.16
CA ASP A 64 15.11 -2.24 -10.87
C ASP A 64 15.20 -0.76 -10.50
N GLU A 65 14.31 0.06 -11.07
CA GLU A 65 14.20 1.47 -10.72
C GLU A 65 13.67 1.68 -9.30
N TYR A 66 12.65 0.92 -8.89
CA TYR A 66 12.14 0.92 -7.51
C TYR A 66 13.25 0.49 -6.54
N LEU A 67 13.92 -0.60 -6.89
CA LEU A 67 15.00 -1.13 -6.08
C LEU A 67 16.28 -0.34 -6.25
N GLY A 68 16.41 0.66 -7.13
CA GLY A 68 17.68 1.32 -7.42
C GLY A 68 18.04 2.40 -6.40
N SER A 69 17.06 3.20 -6.01
CA SER A 69 17.25 4.40 -5.18
C SER A 69 15.99 4.73 -4.37
N ILE A 70 16.12 5.57 -3.33
CA ILE A 70 14.95 6.03 -2.57
C ILE A 70 14.08 6.90 -3.46
N GLU A 71 14.70 7.80 -4.23
CA GLU A 71 14.03 8.71 -5.15
C GLU A 71 13.24 7.92 -6.22
N GLY A 72 13.83 6.83 -6.71
CA GLY A 72 13.16 5.96 -7.68
C GLY A 72 11.98 5.21 -7.09
N ALA A 73 12.13 4.66 -5.88
CA ALA A 73 11.06 4.04 -5.14
C ALA A 73 9.93 5.04 -4.82
N GLU A 74 10.25 6.23 -4.32
CA GLU A 74 9.26 7.28 -4.02
C GLU A 74 8.46 7.68 -5.25
N ARG A 75 9.14 7.89 -6.38
CA ARG A 75 8.46 8.26 -7.62
C ARG A 75 7.48 7.17 -8.06
N ILE A 76 7.88 5.90 -8.02
CA ILE A 76 7.00 4.80 -8.39
C ILE A 76 5.86 4.65 -7.36
N THR A 77 6.14 4.78 -6.06
CA THR A 77 5.09 4.78 -5.03
C THR A 77 4.08 5.90 -5.25
N ARG A 78 4.51 7.10 -5.65
CA ARG A 78 3.58 8.18 -6.02
C ARG A 78 2.72 7.81 -7.23
N GLN A 79 3.29 7.18 -8.25
CA GLN A 79 2.52 6.71 -9.40
C GLN A 79 1.49 5.63 -9.02
N ILE A 80 1.84 4.74 -8.08
CA ILE A 80 0.91 3.78 -7.49
C ILE A 80 -0.21 4.51 -6.76
N LEU A 81 0.11 5.47 -5.90
CA LEU A 81 -0.87 6.25 -5.14
C LEU A 81 -1.81 7.06 -6.04
N ASP A 82 -1.29 7.66 -7.11
CA ASP A 82 -2.09 8.39 -8.10
C ASP A 82 -3.02 7.43 -8.86
N THR A 83 -2.53 6.23 -9.18
CA THR A 83 -3.37 5.18 -9.79
C THR A 83 -4.47 4.77 -8.83
N TYR A 84 -4.13 4.44 -7.58
CA TYR A 84 -5.08 4.12 -6.52
C TYR A 84 -6.17 5.18 -6.36
N ALA A 85 -5.78 6.46 -6.36
CA ALA A 85 -6.72 7.56 -6.26
C ALA A 85 -7.72 7.60 -7.42
N GLY A 86 -7.27 7.35 -8.65
CA GLY A 86 -8.13 7.28 -9.84
C GLY A 86 -9.20 6.19 -9.78
N PHE A 87 -8.97 5.13 -8.99
CA PHE A 87 -9.88 3.99 -8.83
C PHE A 87 -10.57 3.94 -7.45
N GLY A 88 -10.39 4.96 -6.60
CA GLY A 88 -10.98 4.99 -5.26
C GLY A 88 -10.41 3.95 -4.30
N VAL A 89 -9.16 3.51 -4.52
CA VAL A 89 -8.45 2.58 -3.64
C VAL A 89 -7.94 3.33 -2.41
N THR A 90 -8.12 2.71 -1.24
CA THR A 90 -7.55 3.21 0.01
C THR A 90 -6.13 2.66 0.19
N PRO A 91 -5.09 3.51 0.18
CA PRO A 91 -3.72 3.04 0.41
C PRO A 91 -3.53 2.56 1.86
N LEU A 92 -2.81 1.46 2.03
CA LEU A 92 -2.40 0.89 3.32
C LEU A 92 -0.88 0.88 3.43
N LEU A 93 -0.35 1.39 4.54
CA LEU A 93 1.09 1.41 4.75
C LEU A 93 1.56 0.13 5.45
N GLU A 94 2.43 -0.64 4.79
CA GLU A 94 2.94 -1.93 5.30
C GLU A 94 4.31 -1.81 5.98
N SER A 95 4.93 -0.63 5.91
CA SER A 95 6.22 -0.34 6.54
C SER A 95 6.02 0.38 7.87
N GLN A 96 6.88 0.07 8.84
CA GLN A 96 6.85 0.74 10.14
C GLN A 96 7.20 2.23 10.02
N VAL A 97 6.56 3.04 10.86
CA VAL A 97 6.83 4.47 11.04
C VAL A 97 7.17 4.66 12.51
N GLU A 98 8.45 4.61 12.83
CA GLU A 98 8.94 4.54 14.21
C GLU A 98 9.33 5.92 14.77
N ASP A 99 9.60 6.89 13.90
CA ASP A 99 10.11 8.21 14.28
C ASP A 99 9.45 9.37 13.50
N ALA A 100 9.75 10.58 13.93
CA ALA A 100 9.21 11.81 13.33
C ALA A 100 9.70 12.04 11.89
N GLU A 101 10.88 11.52 11.52
CA GLU A 101 11.43 11.67 10.16
C GLU A 101 10.68 10.76 9.18
N ALA A 102 10.40 9.53 9.58
CA ALA A 102 9.57 8.59 8.85
C ALA A 102 8.15 9.13 8.68
N LEU A 103 7.57 9.71 9.73
CA LEU A 103 6.26 10.36 9.65
C LEU A 103 6.27 11.56 8.70
N ALA A 104 7.30 12.41 8.77
CA ALA A 104 7.44 13.55 7.86
C ALA A 104 7.57 13.10 6.40
N SER A 105 8.34 12.05 6.14
CA SER A 105 8.52 11.46 4.82
C SER A 105 7.22 10.86 4.28
N LEU A 106 6.47 10.16 5.13
CA LEU A 106 5.14 9.65 4.79
C LEU A 106 4.18 10.78 4.42
N LEU A 107 4.12 11.83 5.25
CA LEU A 107 3.25 12.98 4.98
C LEU A 107 3.64 13.70 3.69
N ALA A 108 4.94 13.83 3.39
CA ALA A 108 5.42 14.41 2.15
C ALA A 108 5.02 13.56 0.92
N LEU A 109 5.16 12.23 1.04
CA LEU A 109 4.79 11.28 -0.01
C LEU A 109 3.29 11.38 -0.32
N PHE A 110 2.43 11.37 0.70
CA PHE A 110 0.98 11.41 0.56
C PHE A 110 0.43 12.78 0.18
N ARG A 111 1.04 13.90 0.62
CA ARG A 111 0.65 15.25 0.18
C ARG A 111 0.85 15.46 -1.31
N SER A 112 1.85 14.78 -1.88
CA SER A 112 2.17 14.92 -3.31
C SER A 112 1.29 14.05 -4.21
N ALA A 113 0.70 12.99 -3.67
CA ALA A 113 -0.25 12.14 -4.38
C ALA A 113 -1.65 12.76 -4.35
N ARG A 114 -2.36 12.75 -5.48
CA ARG A 114 -3.74 13.28 -5.54
C ARG A 114 -4.74 12.23 -5.03
N GLY A 115 -4.64 11.78 -3.77
CA GLY A 115 -5.40 10.63 -3.25
C GLY A 115 -6.23 10.86 -1.97
N PRO A 116 -7.20 9.97 -1.66
CA PRO A 116 -8.17 10.14 -0.57
C PRO A 116 -7.54 10.03 0.83
N ARG A 117 -8.29 10.51 1.84
CA ARG A 117 -7.87 10.64 3.25
C ARG A 117 -7.23 9.36 3.78
N ILE A 118 -6.04 9.50 4.36
CA ILE A 118 -5.32 8.47 5.12
C ILE A 118 -6.26 7.93 6.20
N VAL A 119 -6.60 6.64 6.15
CA VAL A 119 -7.29 5.94 7.24
C VAL A 119 -6.24 5.12 7.97
N GLN A 120 -5.91 5.53 9.20
CA GLN A 120 -5.04 4.79 10.10
C GLN A 120 -5.76 3.53 10.58
N LEU A 121 -5.36 2.35 10.11
CA LEU A 121 -5.59 1.08 10.82
C LEU A 121 -4.47 0.92 11.85
N VAL A 122 -4.48 1.76 12.90
CA VAL A 122 -3.53 1.62 14.03
C VAL A 122 -4.27 1.46 15.37
N GLU A 123 -5.59 1.62 15.41
CA GLU A 123 -6.33 1.58 16.67
C GLU A 123 -6.85 0.18 17.08
N GLU A 124 -6.97 -0.78 16.16
CA GLU A 124 -7.55 -2.10 16.51
C GLU A 124 -6.53 -3.07 17.16
N GLU A 125 -5.23 -3.01 16.84
CA GLU A 125 -4.23 -3.88 17.50
C GLU A 125 -3.81 -3.37 18.89
N LEU A 126 -3.84 -2.06 19.13
CA LEU A 126 -3.54 -1.49 20.46
C LEU A 126 -4.70 -1.69 21.43
N ALA A 127 -5.95 -1.66 20.97
CA ALA A 127 -7.11 -1.96 21.81
C ALA A 127 -7.15 -3.42 22.27
N ASP A 128 -6.75 -4.37 21.42
CA ASP A 128 -6.72 -5.81 21.76
C ASP A 128 -5.49 -6.19 22.63
N SER A 129 -4.38 -5.45 22.47
CA SER A 129 -3.18 -5.62 23.31
C SER A 129 -3.34 -5.07 24.73
N THR A 130 -4.17 -4.03 24.91
CA THR A 130 -4.43 -3.44 26.24
C THR A 130 -5.42 -4.28 27.06
N GLN A 131 -6.26 -5.13 26.43
CA GLN A 131 -7.15 -6.04 27.16
C GLN A 131 -6.50 -7.36 27.60
N LYS A 132 -5.33 -7.73 27.07
CA LYS A 132 -4.63 -8.98 27.42
C LYS A 132 -3.64 -8.86 28.60
N HIS A 133 -3.52 -7.70 29.21
CA HIS A 133 -2.64 -7.50 30.39
C HIS A 133 -3.38 -7.18 31.70
N ASP A 134 -4.72 -7.20 31.68
CA ASP A 134 -5.56 -6.91 32.86
C ASP A 134 -6.55 -8.05 33.19
N ARG A 135 -6.16 -9.30 32.86
CA ARG A 135 -6.84 -10.52 33.34
C ARG A 135 -5.86 -11.57 33.84
#